data_AF-A0AA45C6U9-F1
#
_entry.id   AF-A0AA45C6U9-F1
#
_cell.length_a   1.000
_cell.length_b   1.000
_cell.length_c   1.000
_cell.angle_alpha   90.00
_cell.angle_beta   90.00
_cell.angle_gamma   90.00
#
_symmetry.space_group_name_H-M   'P 1'
#
loop_
_entity.id
_entity.type
_entity.pdbx_description
1 polymer ?
#
loop_
_entity_poly.entity_id
_entity_poly.type
_entity_poly.pdbx_seq_one_letter_code
_entity_poly.pdbx_strand_id
1 'polypeptide(L)'
;MKKILIFLLLILSLTIFSRNLLFIGDKFIDKNLELKNENYVLDVLNKNIDEDDEIEKIILIGEKSSKTDIYSDNLKLIIYNNKNINIIENIINGGYDSEINIYNEKESNPKIIIKNYTGGSGNYQNVSIIDLKSKKIIFDSNINRFNIKGYFLNDFKISLSINEFNFIIDLNNKKTKYINENLYDENGTLINQNTSLMIGGISQINTLNFNRSIINISFGVSGFYHADRIGYLNIMMKYSNNDWEILSISFDKILYSK
;
A
#
# COMPACT_ATOMS: atom_id res chain seq x y z
N MET A 1 31.46 -27.72 40.19
CA MET A 1 30.42 -26.71 40.48
C MET A 1 30.26 -25.63 39.41
N LYS A 2 31.32 -24.98 38.90
CA LYS A 2 31.20 -23.92 37.86
C LYS A 2 30.51 -24.34 36.55
N LYS A 3 30.69 -25.59 36.08
CA LYS A 3 30.04 -26.08 34.84
C LYS A 3 28.52 -26.26 34.95
N ILE A 4 28.01 -26.59 36.14
CA ILE A 4 26.56 -26.74 36.39
C ILE A 4 25.88 -25.37 36.46
N LEU A 5 26.56 -24.36 37.03
CA LEU A 5 26.06 -22.99 37.10
C LEU A 5 25.93 -22.33 35.71
N ILE A 6 26.89 -22.60 34.81
CA ILE A 6 26.86 -22.12 33.41
C ILE A 6 25.71 -22.78 32.63
N PHE A 7 25.47 -24.07 32.84
CA PHE A 7 24.38 -24.79 32.18
C PHE A 7 23.00 -24.32 32.67
N LEU A 8 22.85 -24.04 33.98
CA LEU A 8 21.62 -23.46 34.53
C LEU A 8 21.38 -22.04 34.02
N LEU A 9 22.41 -21.20 33.87
CA LEU A 9 22.30 -19.86 33.29
C LEU A 9 21.89 -19.88 31.81
N LEU A 10 22.36 -20.85 31.04
CA LEU A 10 21.95 -21.07 29.65
C LEU A 10 20.49 -21.55 29.52
N ILE A 11 20.03 -22.41 30.44
CA ILE A 11 18.62 -22.83 30.48
C ILE A 11 17.72 -21.68 30.94
N LEU A 12 18.16 -20.90 31.94
CA LEU A 12 17.43 -19.72 32.40
C LEU A 12 17.34 -18.65 31.30
N SER A 13 18.41 -18.44 30.52
CA SER A 13 18.39 -17.52 29.37
C SER A 13 17.49 -18.03 28.24
N LEU A 14 17.41 -19.34 28.00
CA LEU A 14 16.46 -19.91 27.04
C LEU A 14 15.00 -19.77 27.50
N THR A 15 14.72 -19.93 28.80
CA THR A 15 13.36 -19.74 29.33
C THR A 15 12.92 -18.27 29.40
N ILE A 16 13.86 -17.32 29.51
CA ILE A 16 13.55 -15.88 29.43
C ILE A 16 13.33 -15.44 27.98
N PHE A 17 13.89 -16.16 27.01
CA PHE A 17 13.65 -15.95 25.58
C PHE A 17 12.39 -16.64 25.04
N SER A 18 11.63 -17.39 25.84
CA SER A 18 10.29 -17.85 25.47
C SER A 18 9.22 -16.76 25.63
N ARG A 19 9.57 -15.49 25.32
CA ARG A 19 8.56 -14.47 25.03
C ARG A 19 7.89 -14.91 23.73
N ASN A 20 6.67 -15.45 23.82
CA ASN A 20 5.83 -15.93 22.72
C ASN A 20 6.24 -15.34 21.36
N LEU A 21 6.99 -16.10 20.57
CA LEU A 21 7.21 -15.75 19.18
C LEU A 21 5.83 -15.73 18.52
N LEU A 22 5.46 -14.57 17.98
CA LEU A 22 4.24 -14.43 17.19
C LEU A 22 4.63 -14.70 15.75
N PHE A 23 3.97 -15.66 15.14
CA PHE A 23 4.12 -15.95 13.73
C PHE A 23 2.93 -15.38 12.94
N ILE A 24 3.18 -15.00 11.69
CA ILE A 24 2.13 -14.62 10.76
C ILE A 24 1.12 -15.79 10.67
N GLY A 25 -0.16 -15.46 10.81
CA GLY A 25 -1.27 -16.42 10.83
C GLY A 25 -1.64 -16.94 12.22
N ASP A 26 -0.89 -16.62 13.28
CA ASP A 26 -1.29 -16.98 14.64
C ASP A 26 -2.50 -16.18 15.10
N LYS A 27 -3.37 -16.82 15.90
CA LYS A 27 -4.44 -16.11 16.61
C LYS A 27 -3.78 -15.15 17.60
N PHE A 28 -4.10 -13.88 17.50
CA PHE A 28 -3.60 -12.87 18.39
C PHE A 28 -4.39 -12.88 19.71
N ILE A 29 -3.69 -13.06 20.83
CA ILE A 29 -4.26 -13.08 22.17
C ILE A 29 -3.36 -12.24 23.08
N ASP A 30 -3.90 -11.14 23.61
CA ASP A 30 -3.29 -10.38 24.69
C ASP A 30 -4.32 -10.20 25.82
N LYS A 31 -3.95 -10.63 27.03
CA LYS A 31 -4.83 -10.55 28.21
C LYS A 31 -5.13 -9.12 28.64
N ASN A 32 -4.30 -8.16 28.23
CA ASN A 32 -4.45 -6.75 28.54
C ASN A 32 -5.31 -6.02 27.49
N LEU A 33 -5.70 -6.69 26.40
CA LEU A 33 -6.47 -6.11 25.30
C LEU A 33 -7.78 -6.87 25.11
N GLU A 34 -8.90 -6.20 25.34
CA GLU A 34 -10.23 -6.75 25.05
C GLU A 34 -10.57 -6.55 23.56
N LEU A 35 -10.32 -7.59 22.75
CA LEU A 35 -10.71 -7.63 21.34
C LEU A 35 -12.06 -8.33 21.19
N LYS A 36 -13.00 -7.69 20.48
CA LYS A 36 -14.37 -8.20 20.31
C LYS A 36 -14.47 -9.44 19.41
N ASN A 37 -13.57 -9.56 18.45
CA ASN A 37 -13.56 -10.60 17.42
C ASN A 37 -12.24 -11.37 17.40
N GLU A 38 -12.21 -12.52 16.72
CA GLU A 38 -10.96 -13.25 16.50
C GLU A 38 -10.04 -12.44 15.58
N ASN A 39 -8.91 -12.02 16.12
CA ASN A 39 -7.88 -11.33 15.37
C ASN A 39 -6.70 -12.27 15.16
N TYR A 40 -6.05 -12.14 14.01
CA TYR A 40 -4.90 -12.93 13.61
C TYR A 40 -3.74 -12.00 13.27
N VAL A 41 -2.52 -12.43 13.58
CA VAL A 41 -1.29 -11.73 13.23
C VAL A 41 -1.13 -11.76 11.71
N LEU A 42 -1.11 -10.58 11.10
CA LEU A 42 -0.91 -10.40 9.66
C LEU A 42 0.56 -10.10 9.36
N ASP A 43 1.20 -9.29 10.19
CA ASP A 43 2.62 -8.97 10.08
C ASP A 43 3.21 -8.53 11.43
N VAL A 44 4.52 -8.66 11.60
CA VAL A 44 5.26 -8.28 12.81
C VAL A 44 6.57 -7.61 12.43
N LEU A 45 6.82 -6.46 13.04
CA LEU A 45 8.06 -5.72 12.90
C LEU A 45 8.63 -5.39 14.29
N ASN A 46 9.93 -5.57 14.47
CA ASN A 46 10.64 -5.11 15.67
C ASN A 46 11.63 -4.03 15.25
N LYS A 47 11.43 -2.81 15.73
CA LYS A 47 12.22 -1.65 15.30
C LYS A 47 12.18 -0.58 16.38
N ASN A 48 13.34 0.05 16.64
CA ASN A 48 13.37 1.32 17.36
C ASN A 48 12.71 2.40 16.49
N ILE A 49 11.55 2.89 16.94
CA ILE A 49 10.77 3.90 16.25
C ILE A 49 10.74 5.26 16.95
N ASP A 50 11.45 5.38 18.07
CA ASP A 50 11.71 6.67 18.69
C ASP A 50 13.23 6.84 18.93
N GLU A 51 13.65 7.87 19.66
CA GLU A 51 15.08 8.16 19.87
C GLU A 51 15.57 7.63 21.23
N ASP A 52 14.89 6.64 21.84
CA ASP A 52 15.19 6.16 23.19
C ASP A 52 16.10 4.92 23.25
N ASP A 53 16.60 4.46 22.09
CA ASP A 53 17.43 3.26 21.89
C ASP A 53 16.76 1.92 22.29
N GLU A 54 15.47 1.92 22.66
CA GLU A 54 14.68 0.72 22.91
C GLU A 54 14.02 0.21 21.61
N ILE A 55 13.69 -1.08 21.55
CA ILE A 55 13.07 -1.69 20.36
C ILE A 55 11.58 -1.88 20.63
N GLU A 56 10.73 -1.23 19.84
CA GLU A 56 9.30 -1.46 19.86
C GLU A 56 8.93 -2.71 19.06
N LYS A 57 7.88 -3.39 19.53
CA LYS A 57 7.22 -4.44 18.77
C LYS A 57 5.94 -3.89 18.15
N ILE A 58 5.89 -3.92 16.82
CA ILE A 58 4.79 -3.45 16.00
C ILE A 58 4.12 -4.68 15.40
N ILE A 59 2.80 -4.79 15.55
CA ILE A 59 2.02 -5.94 15.12
C ILE A 59 0.83 -5.44 14.31
N LEU A 60 0.72 -5.91 13.08
CA LEU A 60 -0.50 -5.77 12.30
C LEU A 60 -1.38 -6.97 12.60
N ILE A 61 -2.61 -6.71 13.02
CA ILE A 61 -3.62 -7.74 13.21
C ILE A 61 -4.85 -7.41 12.37
N GLY A 62 -5.65 -8.44 12.07
CA GLY A 62 -6.96 -8.26 11.46
C GLY A 62 -7.86 -9.46 11.71
N GLU A 63 -9.14 -9.26 11.44
CA GLU A 63 -10.19 -10.24 11.61
C GLU A 63 -10.25 -11.13 10.38
N LYS A 64 -10.32 -12.45 10.60
CA LYS A 64 -10.43 -13.46 9.55
C LYS A 64 -11.59 -14.38 9.86
N SER A 65 -12.26 -14.90 8.82
CA SER A 65 -13.31 -15.91 9.03
C SER A 65 -12.74 -17.27 9.45
N SER A 66 -11.49 -17.56 9.06
CA SER A 66 -10.74 -18.74 9.49
C SER A 66 -9.23 -18.45 9.55
N LYS A 67 -8.47 -19.30 10.27
CA LYS A 67 -6.99 -19.21 10.36
C LYS A 67 -6.32 -19.28 8.98
N THR A 68 -6.89 -20.04 8.04
CA THR A 68 -6.31 -20.27 6.72
C THR A 68 -6.65 -19.19 5.70
N ASP A 69 -7.50 -18.22 6.05
CA ASP A 69 -7.89 -17.18 5.11
C ASP A 69 -6.74 -16.20 4.88
N ILE A 70 -6.56 -15.84 3.62
CA ILE A 70 -5.62 -14.80 3.19
C ILE A 70 -6.26 -13.40 3.18
N TYR A 71 -7.60 -13.33 3.19
CA TYR A 71 -8.33 -12.09 3.37
C TYR A 71 -8.45 -11.75 4.86
N SER A 72 -8.34 -10.47 5.18
CA SER A 72 -8.56 -9.95 6.54
C SER A 72 -9.28 -8.61 6.51
N ASP A 73 -10.12 -8.36 7.50
CA ASP A 73 -10.88 -7.12 7.69
C ASP A 73 -10.60 -6.49 9.06
N ASN A 74 -11.11 -5.28 9.32
CA ASN A 74 -10.99 -4.56 10.59
C ASN A 74 -9.55 -4.51 11.11
N LEU A 75 -8.61 -4.15 10.23
CA LEU A 75 -7.19 -4.15 10.51
C LEU A 75 -6.87 -3.15 11.65
N LYS A 76 -5.95 -3.57 12.53
CA LYS A 76 -5.47 -2.77 13.66
C LYS A 76 -3.95 -2.88 13.75
N LEU A 77 -3.31 -1.76 14.08
CA LEU A 77 -1.88 -1.71 14.37
C LEU A 77 -1.68 -1.62 15.88
N ILE A 78 -0.95 -2.56 16.45
CA ILE A 78 -0.57 -2.57 17.86
C ILE A 78 0.90 -2.26 17.99
N ILE A 79 1.24 -1.29 18.83
CA ILE A 79 2.62 -0.87 19.11
C ILE A 79 2.87 -1.06 20.60
N TYR A 80 3.76 -2.00 20.93
CA TYR A 80 4.28 -2.18 22.26
C TYR A 80 5.59 -1.40 22.39
N ASN A 81 5.60 -0.45 23.32
CA ASN A 81 6.84 0.07 23.88
C ASN A 81 7.00 -0.45 25.32
N ASN A 82 8.17 -0.29 25.93
CA ASN A 82 8.44 -0.87 27.25
C ASN A 82 7.54 -0.34 28.39
N LYS A 83 6.72 0.70 28.12
CA LYS A 83 5.93 1.42 29.14
C LYS A 83 4.42 1.34 28.90
N ASN A 84 3.97 1.20 27.66
CA ASN A 84 2.59 1.40 27.19
C ASN A 84 2.28 0.55 25.95
N ILE A 85 0.98 0.32 25.73
CA ILE A 85 0.44 -0.29 24.51
C ILE A 85 -0.36 0.78 23.77
N ASN A 86 -0.08 0.98 22.48
CA ASN A 86 -0.88 1.84 21.61
C ASN A 86 -1.59 1.00 20.56
N ILE A 87 -2.84 1.34 20.26
CA ILE A 87 -3.65 0.67 19.25
C ILE A 87 -4.18 1.74 18.31
N ILE A 88 -4.02 1.49 17.01
CA ILE A 88 -4.61 2.30 15.94
C ILE A 88 -5.55 1.37 15.18
N GLU A 89 -6.84 1.67 15.26
CA GLU A 89 -7.91 0.88 14.62
C GLU A 89 -8.32 1.49 13.29
N ASN A 90 -8.98 0.70 12.44
CA ASN A 90 -9.54 1.13 11.15
C ASN A 90 -8.49 1.86 10.28
N ILE A 91 -7.26 1.35 10.33
CA ILE A 91 -6.09 1.92 9.66
C ILE A 91 -6.23 1.89 8.14
N ILE A 92 -6.95 0.90 7.61
CA ILE A 92 -7.15 0.66 6.19
C ILE A 92 -8.30 -0.34 5.98
N ASN A 93 -8.92 -0.33 4.80
CA ASN A 93 -9.93 -1.31 4.41
C ASN A 93 -9.37 -2.74 4.39
N GLY A 94 -10.25 -3.73 4.57
CA GLY A 94 -9.92 -5.14 4.44
C GLY A 94 -9.38 -5.51 3.06
N GLY A 95 -8.53 -6.53 3.03
CA GLY A 95 -7.79 -6.95 1.83
C GLY A 95 -6.96 -8.20 2.03
N TYR A 96 -6.20 -8.54 0.99
CA TYR A 96 -5.34 -9.73 0.91
C TYR A 96 -3.87 -9.37 1.13
N ASP A 97 -3.10 -10.28 1.72
CA ASP A 97 -1.64 -10.16 1.89
C ASP A 97 -1.22 -8.82 2.51
N SER A 98 -1.79 -8.52 3.68
CA SER A 98 -1.52 -7.27 4.38
C SER A 98 -0.13 -7.25 5.00
N GLU A 99 0.64 -6.19 4.78
CA GLU A 99 2.02 -6.05 5.26
C GLU A 99 2.31 -4.65 5.83
N ILE A 100 3.32 -4.59 6.70
CA ILE A 100 3.91 -3.37 7.27
C ILE A 100 5.26 -3.11 6.60
N ASN A 101 5.49 -1.85 6.22
CA ASN A 101 6.83 -1.36 5.86
C ASN A 101 7.16 -0.07 6.64
N ILE A 102 8.44 0.13 6.94
CA ILE A 102 8.91 1.40 7.50
C ILE A 102 9.28 2.36 6.38
N TYR A 103 8.78 3.58 6.54
CA TYR A 103 9.10 4.75 5.74
C TYR A 103 9.83 5.76 6.63
N ASN A 104 10.82 6.47 6.10
CA ASN A 104 11.71 7.36 6.85
C ASN A 104 12.46 6.68 8.01
N GLU A 105 12.93 5.45 7.85
CA GLU A 105 13.55 4.65 8.93
C GLU A 105 14.73 5.34 9.66
N LYS A 106 15.40 6.27 9.00
CA LYS A 106 16.61 6.96 9.50
C LYS A 106 16.32 8.35 10.08
N GLU A 107 15.06 8.74 10.21
CA GLU A 107 14.65 10.00 10.82
C GLU A 107 14.09 9.78 12.23
N SER A 108 14.08 10.84 13.03
CA SER A 108 13.57 10.87 14.41
C SER A 108 12.07 10.58 14.55
N ASN A 109 11.35 10.51 13.43
CA ASN A 109 9.94 10.18 13.38
C ASN A 109 9.66 9.29 12.15
N PRO A 110 9.96 7.98 12.24
CA PRO A 110 9.62 7.04 11.19
C PRO A 110 8.10 6.96 11.01
N LYS A 111 7.69 6.56 9.82
CA LYS A 111 6.30 6.37 9.43
C LYS A 111 6.08 4.91 9.09
N ILE A 112 4.86 4.44 9.26
CA ILE A 112 4.46 3.10 8.87
C ILE A 112 3.63 3.18 7.60
N ILE A 113 4.01 2.41 6.59
CA ILE A 113 3.18 2.14 5.43
C ILE A 113 2.53 0.77 5.65
N ILE A 114 1.21 0.75 5.55
CA ILE A 114 0.41 -0.47 5.57
C ILE A 114 -0.24 -0.58 4.21
N LYS A 115 -0.13 -1.74 3.58
CA LYS A 115 -0.82 -2.00 2.32
C LYS A 115 -1.35 -3.42 2.29
N ASN A 116 -2.40 -3.61 1.50
CA ASN A 116 -2.95 -4.91 1.17
C ASN A 116 -3.57 -4.84 -0.24
N TYR A 117 -3.80 -5.98 -0.87
CA TYR A 117 -4.48 -6.01 -2.16
C TYR A 117 -6.00 -5.98 -1.98
N THR A 118 -6.70 -5.25 -2.84
CA THR A 118 -8.17 -5.22 -2.86
C THR A 118 -8.78 -6.53 -3.38
N GLY A 119 -7.96 -7.33 -4.09
CA GLY A 119 -8.42 -8.45 -4.91
C GLY A 119 -8.97 -8.00 -6.28
N GLY A 120 -9.38 -8.98 -7.10
CA GLY A 120 -9.91 -8.75 -8.45
C GLY A 120 -8.84 -8.57 -9.53
N SER A 121 -9.27 -8.49 -10.80
CA SER A 121 -8.36 -8.43 -11.96
C SER A 121 -7.65 -7.08 -12.14
N GLY A 122 -8.05 -6.06 -11.40
CA GLY A 122 -7.41 -4.74 -11.42
C GLY A 122 -6.04 -4.70 -10.74
N ASN A 123 -5.80 -5.64 -9.82
CA ASN A 123 -4.59 -5.74 -8.98
C ASN A 123 -4.28 -4.43 -8.24
N TYR A 124 -5.29 -3.88 -7.54
CA TYR A 124 -5.14 -2.65 -6.77
C TYR A 124 -4.73 -2.93 -5.33
N GLN A 125 -4.13 -1.92 -4.72
CA GLN A 125 -3.71 -1.91 -3.34
C GLN A 125 -4.54 -0.87 -2.57
N ASN A 126 -5.02 -1.25 -1.40
CA ASN A 126 -5.29 -0.23 -0.40
C ASN A 126 -3.93 0.17 0.20
N VAL A 127 -3.75 1.46 0.48
CA VAL A 127 -2.56 1.98 1.16
C VAL A 127 -2.95 2.95 2.28
N SER A 128 -2.31 2.81 3.43
CA SER A 128 -2.38 3.74 4.55
C SER A 128 -0.98 4.10 5.02
N ILE A 129 -0.77 5.38 5.39
CA ILE A 129 0.50 5.84 5.97
C ILE A 129 0.20 6.47 7.32
N ILE A 130 0.88 6.00 8.36
CA ILE A 130 0.71 6.43 9.74
C ILE A 130 1.98 7.17 10.18
N ASP A 131 1.80 8.36 10.73
CA ASP A 131 2.84 9.08 11.45
C ASP A 131 2.90 8.59 12.89
N LEU A 132 4.03 7.99 13.30
CA LEU A 132 4.15 7.29 14.58
C LEU A 132 4.19 8.25 15.78
N LYS A 133 4.83 9.41 15.63
CA LYS A 133 4.88 10.43 16.69
C LYS A 133 3.49 10.97 17.03
N SER A 134 2.69 11.30 16.01
CA SER A 134 1.34 11.83 16.19
C SER A 134 0.26 10.75 16.33
N LYS A 135 0.57 9.50 15.95
CA LYS A 135 -0.34 8.35 15.90
C LYS A 135 -1.54 8.59 14.99
N LYS A 136 -1.34 9.34 13.90
CA LYS A 136 -2.40 9.72 12.95
C LYS A 136 -2.15 9.09 11.59
N ILE A 137 -3.25 8.72 10.94
CA ILE A 137 -3.25 8.37 9.52
C ILE A 137 -3.06 9.67 8.73
N ILE A 138 -1.94 9.77 8.02
CA ILE A 138 -1.57 10.93 7.21
C ILE A 138 -1.81 10.68 5.72
N PHE A 139 -1.99 9.42 5.31
CA PHE A 139 -2.42 9.04 3.96
C PHE A 139 -3.37 7.84 4.06
N ASP A 140 -4.40 7.85 3.23
CA ASP A 140 -5.40 6.78 3.10
C ASP A 140 -5.90 6.75 1.65
N SER A 141 -5.70 5.62 0.97
CA SER A 141 -6.09 5.42 -0.43
C SER A 141 -7.61 5.48 -0.66
N ASN A 142 -8.43 5.33 0.38
CA ASN A 142 -9.88 5.40 0.26
C ASN A 142 -10.39 6.84 0.15
N ILE A 143 -9.58 7.81 0.60
CA ILE A 143 -9.90 9.21 0.44
C ILE A 143 -9.58 9.58 -1.01
N ASN A 144 -10.62 9.96 -1.77
CA ASN A 144 -10.49 10.38 -3.15
C ASN A 144 -9.72 11.71 -3.26
N ARG A 145 -8.39 11.63 -3.24
CA ARG A 145 -7.47 12.79 -3.38
C ARG A 145 -7.13 13.11 -4.82
N PHE A 146 -7.30 12.14 -5.72
CA PHE A 146 -6.90 12.27 -7.12
C PHE A 146 -8.14 12.12 -7.99
N ASN A 147 -8.65 13.24 -8.51
CA ASN A 147 -9.75 13.24 -9.47
C ASN A 147 -9.23 12.82 -10.85
N ILE A 148 -8.92 11.53 -11.00
CA ILE A 148 -8.36 10.96 -12.23
C ILE A 148 -9.49 10.55 -13.17
N LYS A 149 -9.45 11.05 -14.40
CA LYS A 149 -10.38 10.67 -15.48
C LYS A 149 -9.61 10.44 -16.76
N GLY A 150 -10.10 9.55 -17.60
CA GLY A 150 -9.51 9.35 -18.91
C GLY A 150 -10.54 8.93 -19.94
N TYR A 151 -10.34 9.38 -21.17
CA TYR A 151 -11.24 9.14 -22.29
C TYR A 151 -10.44 8.88 -23.56
N PHE A 152 -10.98 8.03 -24.42
CA PHE A 152 -10.49 7.95 -25.78
C PHE A 152 -10.85 9.21 -26.57
N LEU A 153 -9.94 9.61 -27.46
CA LEU A 153 -10.08 10.71 -28.41
C LEU A 153 -9.85 10.18 -29.82
N ASN A 154 -10.30 10.92 -30.84
CA ASN A 154 -9.95 10.65 -32.24
C ASN A 154 -8.43 10.64 -32.46
N ASP A 155 -8.03 10.11 -33.61
CA ASP A 155 -6.63 9.93 -34.05
C ASP A 155 -5.81 8.99 -33.15
N PHE A 156 -6.45 7.95 -32.61
CA PHE A 156 -5.80 7.00 -31.70
C PHE A 156 -5.12 7.69 -30.52
N LYS A 157 -5.82 8.62 -29.85
CA LYS A 157 -5.31 9.32 -28.68
C LYS A 157 -6.17 9.04 -27.46
N ILE A 158 -5.63 9.31 -26.28
CA ILE A 158 -6.41 9.45 -25.05
C ILE A 158 -6.18 10.82 -24.43
N SER A 159 -7.20 11.33 -23.76
CA SER A 159 -7.03 12.33 -22.70
C SER A 159 -6.95 11.63 -21.35
N LEU A 160 -6.07 12.12 -20.51
CA LEU A 160 -5.97 11.75 -19.10
C LEU A 160 -5.90 13.04 -18.29
N SER A 161 -6.80 13.21 -17.34
CA SER A 161 -6.83 14.36 -16.44
C SER A 161 -6.67 13.91 -15.01
N ILE A 162 -5.92 14.65 -14.22
CA ILE A 162 -5.80 14.48 -12.77
C ILE A 162 -5.82 15.85 -12.12
N ASN A 163 -6.88 16.12 -11.34
CA ASN A 163 -7.15 17.44 -10.79
C ASN A 163 -7.15 18.50 -11.91
N GLU A 164 -6.24 19.47 -11.88
CA GLU A 164 -6.05 20.50 -12.91
C GLU A 164 -5.12 20.10 -14.07
N PHE A 165 -4.38 18.99 -13.96
CA PHE A 165 -3.41 18.55 -14.97
C PHE A 165 -4.06 17.71 -16.06
N ASN A 166 -3.64 17.91 -17.30
CA ASN A 166 -4.18 17.22 -18.47
C ASN A 166 -3.04 16.71 -19.37
N PHE A 167 -3.20 15.48 -19.86
CA PHE A 167 -2.26 14.79 -20.74
C PHE A 167 -3.00 14.31 -21.97
N ILE A 168 -2.35 14.40 -23.13
CA ILE A 168 -2.78 13.72 -24.34
C ILE A 168 -1.71 12.70 -24.69
N ILE A 169 -2.11 11.43 -24.79
CA ILE A 169 -1.20 10.33 -25.09
C ILE A 169 -1.59 9.72 -26.42
N ASP A 170 -0.62 9.62 -27.32
CA ASP A 170 -0.74 8.89 -28.58
C ASP A 170 -0.79 7.37 -28.33
N LEU A 171 -1.65 6.66 -29.05
CA LEU A 171 -1.83 5.20 -29.00
C LEU A 171 -1.59 4.54 -30.36
N ASN A 172 -0.85 5.16 -31.27
CA ASN A 172 -0.63 4.59 -32.61
C ASN A 172 0.02 3.20 -32.57
N ASN A 173 0.80 2.90 -31.53
CA ASN A 173 1.34 1.56 -31.29
C ASN A 173 0.27 0.47 -31.05
N LYS A 174 -0.96 0.87 -30.72
CA LYS A 174 -2.13 -0.02 -30.55
C LYS A 174 -3.19 0.15 -31.64
N LYS A 175 -2.92 0.94 -32.70
CA LYS A 175 -3.88 1.23 -33.80
C LYS A 175 -4.57 -0.03 -34.33
N THR A 176 -3.79 -1.03 -34.73
CA THR A 176 -4.33 -2.28 -35.30
C THR A 176 -5.26 -3.00 -34.32
N LYS A 177 -4.89 -3.07 -33.04
CA LYS A 177 -5.72 -3.70 -32.01
C LYS A 177 -7.06 -2.97 -31.88
N TYR A 178 -7.03 -1.64 -31.75
CA TYR A 178 -8.24 -0.87 -31.50
C TYR A 178 -9.15 -0.71 -32.72
N ILE A 179 -8.62 -0.82 -33.94
CA ILE A 179 -9.46 -0.99 -35.15
C ILE A 179 -10.14 -2.36 -35.10
N ASN A 180 -9.39 -3.43 -34.85
CA ASN A 180 -9.95 -4.79 -34.82
C ASN A 180 -11.01 -4.97 -33.70
N GLU A 181 -10.88 -4.24 -32.61
CA GLU A 181 -11.84 -4.20 -31.50
C GLU A 181 -13.01 -3.20 -31.73
N ASN A 182 -13.13 -2.61 -32.93
CA ASN A 182 -14.16 -1.63 -33.30
C ASN A 182 -14.23 -0.40 -32.38
N LEU A 183 -13.10 0.05 -31.82
CA LEU A 183 -13.01 1.33 -31.11
C LEU A 183 -12.95 2.50 -32.08
N TYR A 184 -12.13 2.33 -33.12
CA TYR A 184 -11.86 3.31 -34.15
C TYR A 184 -12.15 2.72 -35.53
N ASP A 185 -12.54 3.57 -36.46
CA ASP A 185 -12.46 3.24 -37.88
C ASP A 185 -11.00 3.30 -38.39
N GLU A 186 -10.80 2.95 -39.66
CA GLU A 186 -9.46 2.97 -40.29
C GLU A 186 -8.82 4.37 -40.33
N ASN A 187 -9.66 5.41 -40.31
CA ASN A 187 -9.26 6.82 -40.33
C ASN A 187 -8.89 7.34 -38.93
N GLY A 188 -9.18 6.59 -37.85
CA GLY A 188 -8.94 7.01 -36.48
C GLY A 188 -10.08 7.78 -35.84
N THR A 189 -11.28 7.74 -36.42
CA THR A 189 -12.49 8.29 -35.81
C THR A 189 -13.07 7.28 -34.83
N LEU A 190 -13.42 7.74 -33.62
CA LEU A 190 -14.11 6.90 -32.65
C LEU A 190 -15.47 6.46 -33.19
N ILE A 191 -15.71 5.14 -33.14
CA ILE A 191 -16.99 4.55 -33.56
C ILE A 191 -18.08 4.83 -32.50
N ASN A 192 -17.71 4.84 -31.22
CA ASN A 192 -18.61 5.09 -30.10
C ASN A 192 -18.20 6.35 -29.32
N GLN A 193 -19.19 7.11 -28.86
CA GLN A 193 -18.97 8.26 -27.99
C GLN A 193 -18.88 7.83 -26.51
N ASN A 194 -18.20 8.62 -25.69
CA ASN A 194 -18.04 8.42 -24.24
C ASN A 194 -17.30 7.15 -23.79
N THR A 195 -16.33 6.69 -24.57
CA THR A 195 -15.48 5.57 -24.17
C THR A 195 -14.48 6.00 -23.10
N SER A 196 -14.82 5.76 -21.83
CA SER A 196 -13.92 6.01 -20.69
C SER A 196 -12.81 4.96 -20.61
N LEU A 197 -11.65 5.37 -20.13
CA LEU A 197 -10.55 4.45 -19.80
C LEU A 197 -10.84 3.68 -18.51
N MET A 198 -10.27 2.49 -18.41
CA MET A 198 -10.27 1.68 -17.20
C MET A 198 -9.13 2.14 -16.28
N ILE A 199 -9.45 3.07 -15.38
CA ILE A 199 -8.55 3.59 -14.35
C ILE A 199 -9.14 3.20 -13.00
N GLY A 200 -8.39 2.42 -12.22
CA GLY A 200 -8.83 2.00 -10.88
C GLY A 200 -7.97 2.57 -9.78
N GLY A 201 -7.80 1.80 -8.70
CA GLY A 201 -7.04 2.20 -7.53
C GLY A 201 -5.53 2.26 -7.75
N ILE A 202 -4.83 2.47 -6.64
CA ILE A 202 -3.36 2.46 -6.60
C ILE A 202 -2.88 1.08 -7.04
N SER A 203 -2.09 1.00 -8.11
CA SER A 203 -1.46 -0.24 -8.55
C SER A 203 -0.14 -0.51 -7.83
N GLN A 204 0.55 0.55 -7.41
CA GLN A 204 1.83 0.45 -6.71
C GLN A 204 2.11 1.71 -5.88
N ILE A 205 2.77 1.52 -4.75
CA ILE A 205 3.41 2.59 -3.98
C ILE A 205 4.87 2.23 -3.71
N ASN A 206 5.78 3.19 -3.92
CA ASN A 206 7.19 3.06 -3.58
C ASN A 206 7.66 4.27 -2.75
N THR A 207 8.61 4.04 -1.86
CA THR A 207 9.32 5.10 -1.13
C THR A 207 10.64 5.40 -1.85
N LEU A 208 10.96 6.68 -2.04
CA LEU A 208 12.21 7.06 -2.71
C LEU A 208 13.32 7.27 -1.66
N ASN A 209 14.25 6.30 -1.60
CA ASN A 209 15.30 6.20 -0.57
C ASN A 209 16.19 7.45 -0.39
N PHE A 210 16.30 8.31 -1.40
CA PHE A 210 17.17 9.49 -1.38
C PHE A 210 16.56 10.70 -0.70
N ASN A 211 15.26 10.91 -0.82
CA ASN A 211 14.52 11.98 -0.16
C ASN A 211 13.41 11.32 0.65
N ARG A 212 13.77 11.00 1.89
CA ARG A 212 13.07 10.04 2.74
C ARG A 212 11.63 10.42 3.05
N SER A 213 11.15 11.64 2.75
CA SER A 213 9.75 12.06 2.86
C SER A 213 9.00 12.14 1.51
N ILE A 214 9.48 11.43 0.49
CA ILE A 214 8.82 11.32 -0.82
C ILE A 214 8.29 9.89 -1.07
N ILE A 215 7.05 9.82 -1.52
CA ILE A 215 6.43 8.61 -2.08
C ILE A 215 6.16 8.79 -3.58
N ASN A 216 6.15 7.68 -4.31
CA ASN A 216 5.63 7.61 -5.68
C ASN A 216 4.45 6.64 -5.72
N ILE A 217 3.30 7.12 -6.17
CA ILE A 217 2.06 6.34 -6.31
C ILE A 217 1.80 6.17 -7.81
N SER A 218 1.54 4.93 -8.23
CA SER A 218 1.22 4.61 -9.61
C SER A 218 -0.23 4.14 -9.73
N PHE A 219 -0.92 4.64 -10.75
CA PHE A 219 -2.25 4.20 -11.18
C PHE A 219 -2.14 3.55 -12.56
N GLY A 220 -2.58 2.31 -12.67
CA GLY A 220 -2.63 1.64 -13.96
C GLY A 220 -3.76 2.20 -14.82
N VAL A 221 -3.40 2.68 -16.02
CA VAL A 221 -4.35 3.18 -17.03
C VAL A 221 -4.49 2.16 -18.15
N SER A 222 -5.71 1.65 -18.34
CA SER A 222 -6.01 0.64 -19.36
C SER A 222 -7.12 1.10 -20.32
N GLY A 223 -7.17 0.45 -21.49
CA GLY A 223 -8.23 0.66 -22.47
C GLY A 223 -9.51 -0.07 -22.09
N PHE A 224 -9.94 -1.03 -22.90
CA PHE A 224 -11.24 -1.72 -22.77
C PHE A 224 -11.42 -2.51 -21.46
N TYR A 225 -10.35 -3.08 -20.95
CA TYR A 225 -10.35 -3.93 -19.76
C TYR A 225 -8.99 -3.80 -19.06
N HIS A 226 -8.89 -4.19 -17.79
CA HIS A 226 -7.67 -3.95 -17.00
C HIS A 226 -6.40 -4.57 -17.59
N ALA A 227 -6.49 -5.72 -18.26
CA ALA A 227 -5.35 -6.35 -18.95
C ALA A 227 -4.90 -5.60 -20.22
N ASP A 228 -5.72 -4.71 -20.80
CA ASP A 228 -5.33 -3.84 -21.91
C ASP A 228 -4.55 -2.61 -21.42
N ARG A 229 -3.44 -2.84 -20.72
CA ARG A 229 -2.66 -1.78 -20.10
C ARG A 229 -2.06 -0.86 -21.16
N ILE A 230 -2.30 0.44 -21.02
CA ILE A 230 -1.72 1.51 -21.85
C ILE A 230 -0.44 2.03 -21.19
N GLY A 231 -0.49 2.24 -19.88
CA GLY A 231 0.62 2.78 -19.11
C GLY A 231 0.30 2.98 -17.65
N TYR A 232 1.17 3.70 -16.97
CA TYR A 232 1.00 4.06 -15.56
C TYR A 232 1.05 5.58 -15.40
N LEU A 233 0.04 6.14 -14.72
CA LEU A 233 0.08 7.50 -14.23
C LEU A 233 0.81 7.49 -12.89
N ASN A 234 1.94 8.18 -12.80
CA ASN A 234 2.73 8.29 -11.58
C ASN A 234 2.57 9.66 -10.95
N ILE A 235 2.43 9.67 -9.63
CA ILE A 235 2.35 10.88 -8.81
C ILE A 235 3.42 10.77 -7.75
N MET A 236 4.40 11.67 -7.83
CA MET A 236 5.42 11.82 -6.80
C MET A 236 4.97 12.89 -5.83
N MET A 237 4.94 12.57 -4.54
CA MET A 237 4.44 13.46 -3.50
C MET A 237 5.40 13.51 -2.32
N LYS A 238 5.44 14.66 -1.66
CA LYS A 238 6.19 14.87 -0.43
C LYS A 238 5.26 15.20 0.72
N TYR A 239 5.49 14.59 1.88
CA TYR A 239 4.80 15.00 3.10
C TYR A 239 5.54 16.16 3.77
N SER A 240 4.89 17.30 3.91
CA SER A 240 5.41 18.47 4.62
C SER A 240 4.29 19.36 5.15
N ASN A 241 4.53 20.06 6.27
CA ASN A 241 3.54 20.96 6.88
C ASN A 241 2.18 20.29 7.13
N ASN A 242 2.20 19.02 7.56
CA ASN A 242 1.04 18.18 7.80
C ASN A 242 0.16 17.86 6.58
N ASP A 243 0.65 18.07 5.36
CA ASP A 243 -0.06 17.75 4.13
C ASP A 243 0.85 17.11 3.08
N TRP A 244 0.26 16.52 2.04
CA TRP A 244 0.96 15.96 0.90
C TRP A 244 0.97 16.92 -0.28
N GLU A 245 2.16 17.36 -0.66
CA GLU A 245 2.39 18.19 -1.84
C GLU A 245 2.74 17.32 -3.05
N ILE A 246 2.08 17.55 -4.19
CA ILE A 246 2.44 16.91 -5.46
C ILE A 246 3.70 17.59 -6.01
N LEU A 247 4.78 16.83 -6.14
CA LEU A 247 6.04 17.30 -6.71
C LEU A 247 6.07 17.16 -8.24
N SER A 248 5.52 16.06 -8.75
CA SER A 248 5.46 15.82 -10.18
C SER A 248 4.40 14.79 -10.53
N ILE A 249 3.89 14.89 -11.75
CA ILE A 249 3.01 13.91 -12.37
C ILE A 249 3.65 13.49 -13.69
N SER A 250 3.76 12.19 -13.93
CA SER A 250 4.29 11.64 -15.18
C SER A 250 3.44 10.48 -15.68
N PHE A 251 3.56 10.16 -16.96
CA PHE A 251 2.89 9.01 -17.55
C PHE A 251 3.91 8.11 -18.25
N ASP A 252 4.03 6.87 -17.76
CA ASP A 252 4.90 5.86 -18.35
C ASP A 252 4.09 5.00 -19.33
N LYS A 253 4.29 5.25 -20.63
CA LYS A 253 3.64 4.50 -21.70
C LYS A 253 4.31 3.14 -21.89
N ILE A 254 3.51 2.07 -21.93
CA ILE A 254 4.01 0.74 -22.29
C ILE A 254 4.12 0.63 -23.81
N LEU A 255 5.31 0.25 -24.26
CA LEU A 255 5.61 -0.07 -25.65
C LEU A 255 5.87 -1.57 -25.76
N TYR A 256 5.27 -2.21 -26.77
CA TYR A 256 5.54 -3.61 -27.10
C TYR A 256 6.48 -3.64 -28.31
N SER A 257 7.60 -4.32 -28.21
CA SER A 257 8.38 -4.72 -29.38
C SER A 257 7.64 -5.86 -30.09
N LYS A 258 7.47 -5.74 -31.40
CA LYS A 258 7.00 -6.85 -32.24
C LYS A 258 8.10 -7.89 -32.41
#